data_AF-A0A3B8ZK98-F1
#
_entry.id   AF-A0A3B8ZK98-F1
#
_cell.length_a   1.000
_cell.length_b   1.000
_cell.length_c   1.000
_cell.angle_alpha   90.00
_cell.angle_beta   90.00
_cell.angle_gamma   90.00
#
_symmetry.space_group_name_H-M   'P 1'
#
loop_
_entity.id
_entity.type
_entity.pdbx_description
1 polymer ?
#
loop_
_entity_poly.entity_id
_entity_poly.type
_entity_poly.pdbx_seq_one_letter_code
_entity_poly.pdbx_strand_id
1 'polypeptide(L)'
;MPLPSGRITSLDGTQKQVDASFAIGNRIFIVECRATSRSIGFEKGHPAAMRQHREKVDKCLRDVDEKAQWLSVRPKGRNYDITRFSEIVPGVVAISVG
;
A
#
# COMPACT_ATOMS: atom_id res chain seq x y z
N MET A 1 7.03 13.94 8.39
CA MET A 1 5.79 13.52 9.10
C MET A 1 5.25 12.31 8.36
N PRO A 2 4.41 11.42 8.93
CA PRO A 2 3.63 10.47 8.12
C PRO A 2 2.84 11.20 7.03
N LEU A 3 2.47 10.48 5.96
CA LEU A 3 1.69 11.02 4.84
C LEU A 3 0.27 11.40 5.29
N PRO A 4 -0.36 12.39 4.64
CA PRO A 4 -1.78 12.68 4.83
C PRO A 4 -2.67 11.46 4.53
N SER A 5 -3.77 11.31 5.26
CA SER A 5 -4.75 10.23 5.09
C SER A 5 -5.55 10.29 3.78
N GLY A 6 -5.38 11.36 2.99
CA GLY A 6 -6.05 11.59 1.72
C GLY A 6 -5.11 11.46 0.52
N ARG A 7 -5.55 12.00 -0.62
CA ARG A 7 -4.70 12.04 -1.82
C ARG A 7 -3.48 12.92 -1.57
N ILE A 8 -2.32 12.38 -1.91
CA ILE A 8 -1.08 13.13 -2.00
C ILE A 8 -0.89 13.60 -3.44
N THR A 9 -0.48 14.85 -3.60
CA THR A 9 -0.34 15.49 -4.92
C THR A 9 1.11 15.89 -5.11
N SER A 10 1.74 15.33 -6.13
CA SER A 10 3.09 15.70 -6.57
C SER A 10 3.11 17.12 -7.15
N LEU A 11 4.31 17.69 -7.31
CA LEU A 11 4.49 19.00 -7.95
C LEU A 11 4.00 19.00 -9.40
N ASP A 12 4.21 17.88 -10.12
CA ASP A 12 3.71 17.64 -11.49
C ASP A 12 2.17 17.46 -11.58
N GLY A 13 1.46 17.51 -10.45
CA GLY A 13 0.01 17.37 -10.37
C GLY A 13 -0.49 15.93 -10.34
N THR A 14 0.38 14.93 -10.51
CA THR A 14 -0.02 13.52 -10.37
C THR A 14 -0.37 13.19 -8.92
N GLN A 15 -1.27 12.22 -8.74
CA GLN A 15 -1.84 11.89 -7.44
C GLN A 15 -1.78 10.40 -7.14
N LYS A 16 -1.52 10.08 -5.88
CA LYS A 16 -1.66 8.74 -5.29
C LYS A 16 -2.37 8.85 -3.93
N GLN A 17 -2.80 7.73 -3.40
CA GLN A 17 -3.31 7.61 -2.04
C GLN A 17 -2.65 6.40 -1.39
N VAL A 18 -2.24 6.58 -0.13
CA VAL A 18 -1.68 5.55 0.72
C VAL A 18 -2.65 5.37 1.88
N ASP A 19 -3.08 4.14 2.15
CA ASP A 19 -4.13 3.89 3.13
C ASP A 19 -3.66 4.18 4.56
N ALA A 20 -2.41 3.80 4.86
CA ALA A 20 -1.77 4.13 6.11
C ALA A 20 -0.27 4.36 5.93
N SER A 21 0.29 5.27 6.71
CA SER A 21 1.73 5.45 6.79
C SER A 21 2.17 5.82 8.19
N PHE A 22 3.37 5.41 8.56
CA PHE A 22 3.99 5.77 9.83
C PHE A 22 5.50 5.86 9.66
N ALA A 23 6.15 6.59 10.56
CA ALA A 23 7.55 6.93 10.48
C ALA A 23 8.30 6.39 11.69
N ILE A 24 9.41 5.70 11.47
CA ILE A 24 10.28 5.19 12.53
C ILE A 24 11.73 5.49 12.14
N GLY A 25 12.40 6.35 12.92
CA GLY A 25 13.74 6.82 12.61
C GLY A 25 13.81 7.47 11.22
N ASN A 26 14.72 6.98 10.38
CA ASN A 26 14.92 7.46 9.01
C ASN A 26 14.08 6.72 7.95
N ARG A 27 13.09 5.93 8.38
CA ARG A 27 12.25 5.10 7.51
C ARG A 27 10.81 5.58 7.53
N ILE A 28 10.16 5.53 6.39
CA ILE A 28 8.71 5.66 6.28
C ILE A 28 8.11 4.34 5.80
N PHE A 29 7.12 3.86 6.53
CA PHE A 29 6.31 2.70 6.15
C PHE A 29 5.09 3.20 5.42
N ILE A 30 4.77 2.59 4.27
CA ILE A 30 3.53 2.80 3.55
C ILE A 30 2.79 1.46 3.46
N VAL A 31 1.50 1.48 3.74
CA VAL A 31 0.71 0.27 3.84
C VAL A 31 -0.50 0.36 2.94
N GLU A 32 -0.71 -0.70 2.16
CA GLU A 32 -1.97 -0.95 1.46
C GLU A 32 -2.84 -1.91 2.27
N CYS A 33 -4.08 -1.52 2.52
CA CYS A 33 -5.03 -2.30 3.29
C CYS A 33 -6.10 -2.87 2.35
N ARG A 34 -6.30 -4.20 2.36
CA ARG A 34 -7.37 -4.83 1.60
C ARG A 34 -8.17 -5.80 2.45
N ALA A 35 -9.46 -5.52 2.59
CA ALA A 35 -10.44 -6.44 3.16
C ALA A 35 -11.14 -7.22 2.05
N THR A 36 -11.23 -8.53 2.22
CA THR A 36 -11.86 -9.44 1.25
C THR A 36 -12.85 -10.37 1.94
N SER A 37 -14.00 -10.62 1.34
CA SER A 37 -14.91 -11.65 1.84
C SER A 37 -14.31 -13.05 1.64
N ARG A 38 -14.47 -13.93 2.64
CA ARG A 38 -14.16 -15.35 2.51
C ARG A 38 -15.31 -16.04 1.78
N SER A 39 -14.97 -16.88 0.81
CA SER A 39 -15.94 -17.81 0.22
C SER A 39 -15.88 -19.14 0.96
N ILE A 40 -16.97 -19.91 0.94
CA ILE A 40 -17.00 -21.29 1.44
C ILE A 40 -15.89 -22.13 0.77
N GLY A 41 -15.62 -21.88 -0.51
CA GLY A 41 -14.53 -22.53 -1.24
C GLY A 41 -13.15 -22.19 -0.69
N PHE A 42 -12.93 -20.97 -0.16
CA PHE A 42 -11.69 -20.61 0.51
C PHE A 42 -11.54 -21.39 1.83
N GLU A 43 -12.60 -21.48 2.64
CA GLU A 43 -12.57 -22.24 3.89
C GLU A 43 -12.32 -23.74 3.67
N LYS A 44 -12.90 -24.31 2.61
CA LYS A 44 -12.68 -25.70 2.22
C LYS A 44 -11.36 -25.95 1.47
N GLY A 45 -10.51 -24.93 1.32
CA GLY A 45 -9.23 -25.06 0.64
C GLY A 45 -9.33 -25.36 -0.86
N HIS A 46 -10.45 -25.00 -1.51
CA HIS A 46 -10.66 -25.28 -2.92
C HIS A 46 -9.57 -24.59 -3.76
N PRO A 47 -8.83 -25.31 -4.63
CA PRO A 47 -7.65 -24.77 -5.30
C PRO A 47 -7.92 -23.48 -6.08
N ALA A 48 -9.10 -23.36 -6.72
CA ALA A 48 -9.48 -22.15 -7.43
C ALA A 48 -9.66 -20.93 -6.50
N ALA A 49 -10.24 -21.13 -5.32
CA ALA A 49 -10.44 -20.05 -4.34
C ALA A 49 -9.09 -19.64 -3.71
N MET A 50 -8.19 -20.60 -3.46
CA MET A 50 -6.83 -20.32 -3.01
C MET A 50 -6.03 -19.52 -4.04
N ARG A 51 -6.10 -19.90 -5.33
CA ARG A 51 -5.46 -19.12 -6.42
C ARG A 51 -5.98 -17.69 -6.48
N GLN A 52 -7.30 -17.52 -6.43
CA GLN A 52 -7.91 -16.19 -6.46
C GLN A 52 -7.48 -15.33 -5.26
N HIS A 53 -7.36 -15.92 -4.06
CA HIS A 53 -6.85 -15.21 -2.90
C HIS A 53 -5.39 -14.77 -3.10
N ARG A 54 -4.53 -15.67 -3.59
CA ARG A 54 -3.14 -15.35 -3.90
C ARG A 54 -3.02 -14.21 -4.92
N GLU A 55 -3.79 -14.26 -6.01
CA GLU A 55 -3.80 -13.20 -7.02
C GLU A 55 -4.21 -11.84 -6.46
N LYS A 56 -5.14 -11.80 -5.48
CA LYS A 56 -5.52 -10.57 -4.79
C LYS A 56 -4.40 -10.00 -3.94
N VAL A 57 -3.66 -10.86 -3.23
CA VAL A 57 -2.49 -10.47 -2.42
C VAL A 57 -1.35 -10.01 -3.33
N ASP A 58 -1.04 -10.74 -4.41
CA ASP A 58 -0.02 -10.36 -5.39
C ASP A 58 -0.35 -9.00 -6.02
N LYS A 59 -1.63 -8.73 -6.28
CA LYS A 59 -2.08 -7.40 -6.72
C LYS A 59 -1.81 -6.33 -5.67
N CYS A 60 -2.14 -6.56 -4.39
CA CYS A 60 -1.85 -5.60 -3.31
C CYS A 60 -0.35 -5.28 -3.21
N LEU A 61 0.51 -6.31 -3.33
CA LEU A 61 1.96 -6.14 -3.29
C LEU A 61 2.43 -5.25 -4.45
N ARG A 62 1.95 -5.50 -5.67
CA ARG A 62 2.24 -4.63 -6.82
C ARG A 62 1.73 -3.21 -6.61
N ASP A 63 0.50 -3.05 -6.11
CA ASP A 63 -0.11 -1.74 -5.89
C ASP A 63 0.73 -0.89 -4.89
N VAL A 64 1.23 -1.49 -3.80
CA VAL A 64 2.05 -0.78 -2.82
C VAL A 64 3.47 -0.52 -3.33
N ASP A 65 4.06 -1.44 -4.09
CA ASP A 65 5.38 -1.26 -4.71
C ASP A 65 5.37 -0.12 -5.73
N GLU A 66 4.34 -0.02 -6.56
CA GLU A 66 4.16 1.10 -7.49
C GLU A 66 4.06 2.44 -6.75
N LYS A 67 3.38 2.47 -5.60
CA LYS A 67 3.30 3.68 -4.76
C LYS A 67 4.66 4.03 -4.15
N ALA A 68 5.41 3.03 -3.67
CA ALA A 68 6.76 3.23 -3.14
C ALA A 68 7.72 3.78 -4.21
N GLN A 69 7.70 3.18 -5.42
CA GLN A 69 8.48 3.66 -6.57
C GLN A 69 8.07 5.07 -6.99
N TRP A 70 6.77 5.37 -6.99
CA TRP A 70 6.29 6.71 -7.32
C TRP A 70 6.80 7.76 -6.31
N LEU A 71 6.77 7.43 -5.02
CA LEU A 71 7.26 8.28 -3.92
C LEU A 71 8.79 8.43 -3.92
N SER A 72 9.54 7.38 -4.31
CA SER A 72 11.01 7.43 -4.30
C SER A 72 11.55 8.45 -5.29
N VAL A 73 10.89 8.62 -6.45
CA VAL A 73 11.25 9.62 -7.45
C VAL A 73 10.53 10.96 -7.26
N ARG A 74 9.54 11.03 -6.34
CA ARG A 74 8.80 12.25 -5.97
C ARG A 74 8.75 12.36 -4.45
N PRO A 75 9.88 12.63 -3.76
CA PRO A 75 9.90 12.66 -2.30
C PRO A 75 9.21 13.90 -1.71
N LYS A 76 8.85 14.87 -2.55
CA LYS A 76 8.17 16.10 -2.15
C LYS A 76 7.05 16.44 -3.12
N GLY A 77 5.89 16.78 -2.58
CA GLY A 77 4.76 17.26 -3.34
C GLY A 77 4.15 18.52 -2.74
N ARG A 78 2.96 18.87 -3.21
CA ARG A 78 2.23 20.07 -2.76
C ARG A 78 1.74 19.95 -1.31
N ASN A 79 1.46 18.73 -0.86
CA ASN A 79 0.88 18.45 0.46
C ASN A 79 1.60 17.34 1.22
N TYR A 80 2.82 16.97 0.81
CA TYR A 80 3.66 16.00 1.52
C TYR A 80 5.15 16.30 1.30
N ASP A 81 5.96 15.93 2.29
CA ASP A 81 7.43 15.98 2.21
C ASP A 81 8.00 14.80 3.00
N ILE A 82 8.58 13.84 2.26
CA ILE A 82 9.24 12.64 2.78
C ILE A 82 10.75 12.67 2.57
N THR A 83 11.33 13.80 2.14
CA THR A 83 12.78 13.95 1.86
C THR A 83 13.67 13.65 3.05
N ARG A 84 13.13 13.76 4.27
CA ARG A 84 13.82 13.43 5.51
C ARG A 84 14.06 11.93 5.72
N PHE A 85 13.47 11.05 4.93
CA PHE A 85 13.56 9.60 5.08
C PHE A 85 14.46 9.01 4.00
N SER A 86 15.39 8.13 4.37
CA SER A 86 16.28 7.45 3.43
C SER A 86 15.70 6.17 2.86
N GLU A 87 14.67 5.60 3.49
CA GLU A 87 14.08 4.33 3.11
C GLU A 87 12.55 4.42 3.11
N ILE A 88 11.93 3.85 2.07
CA ILE A 88 10.49 3.60 1.98
C ILE A 88 10.29 2.10 2.13
N VAL A 89 9.50 1.69 3.13
CA VAL A 89 9.19 0.29 3.40
C VAL A 89 7.72 0.03 3.02
N PRO A 90 7.46 -0.59 1.87
CA PRO A 90 6.10 -0.98 1.49
C PRO A 90 5.63 -2.19 2.29
N GLY A 91 4.34 -2.21 2.64
CA GLY A 91 3.70 -3.32 3.33
C GLY A 91 2.26 -3.50 2.89
N VAL A 92 1.74 -4.72 3.08
CA VAL A 92 0.34 -5.06 2.79
C VAL A 92 -0.30 -5.61 4.05
N VAL A 93 -1.49 -5.11 4.36
CA VAL A 93 -2.40 -5.73 5.33
C VAL A 93 -3.59 -6.30 4.55
N ALA A 94 -3.60 -7.62 4.38
CA ALA A 94 -4.68 -8.35 3.74
C ALA A 94 -5.47 -9.10 4.81
N ILE A 95 -6.73 -8.71 5.01
CA ILE A 95 -7.65 -9.42 5.91
C ILE A 95 -8.74 -10.11 5.09
N SER A 96 -9.08 -11.31 5.52
CA SER A 96 -10.23 -12.03 5.00
C SER A 96 -11.30 -12.09 6.08
N VAL A 97 -12.44 -11.46 5.82
CA VAL A 97 -13.61 -11.36 6.69
C VAL A 97 -14.66 -12.37 6.23
N GLY A 98 -15.20 -13.14 7.18
CA GLY A 98 -16.29 -14.09 6.97
C GLY A 98 -17.60 -13.55 7.52
#